data_AF-A0A1C4VGU2-F1
#
_entry.id   AF-A0A1C4VGU2-F1
#
_cell.length_a   1.000
_cell.length_b   1.000
_cell.length_c   1.000
_cell.angle_alpha   90.00
_cell.angle_beta   90.00
_cell.angle_gamma   90.00
#
_symmetry.space_group_name_H-M   'P 1'
#
loop_
_entity.id
_entity.type
_entity.pdbx_description
1 polymer ?
#
loop_
_entity_poly.entity_id
_entity_poly.type
_entity_poly.pdbx_seq_one_letter_code
_entity_poly.pdbx_strand_id
1 'polypeptide(L)'
;MAREYDTQLIESVAVRRARMRELLLWGRQRRVRATGDGFRWLRIGLVLAAVACAGCVGWSFLKGVIADQQKARNPPPAQSEGPR
;
A
#
# COMPACT_ATOMS: atom_id res chain seq x y z
N MET A 1 8.07 -50.33 -0.05
CA MET A 1 6.91 -50.66 -0.91
C MET A 1 5.71 -49.74 -0.65
N ALA A 2 5.23 -49.57 0.59
CA ALA A 2 4.08 -48.68 0.89
C ALA A 2 4.42 -47.17 0.82
N ARG A 3 5.66 -46.80 1.14
CA ARG A 3 6.13 -45.40 1.17
C ARG A 3 6.22 -44.77 -0.22
N GLU A 4 6.55 -45.59 -1.23
CA GLU A 4 6.63 -45.16 -2.63
C GLU A 4 5.23 -44.84 -3.20
N TYR A 5 4.19 -45.58 -2.76
CA TYR A 5 2.80 -45.31 -3.10
C TYR A 5 2.29 -43.98 -2.50
N ASP A 6 2.58 -43.71 -1.22
CA ASP A 6 2.24 -42.43 -0.60
C ASP A 6 2.96 -41.26 -1.28
N THR A 7 4.22 -41.46 -1.67
CA THR A 7 4.99 -40.45 -2.39
C THR A 7 4.38 -40.15 -3.75
N GLN A 8 3.96 -41.17 -4.51
CA GLN A 8 3.25 -41.00 -5.78
C GLN A 8 1.87 -40.33 -5.59
N LEU A 9 1.17 -40.61 -4.49
CA LEU A 9 -0.09 -39.95 -4.16
C LEU A 9 0.11 -38.46 -3.87
N ILE A 10 1.13 -38.10 -3.09
CA ILE A 10 1.43 -36.71 -2.76
C ILE A 10 1.84 -35.94 -4.02
N GLU A 11 2.67 -36.55 -4.87
CA GLU A 11 3.12 -35.92 -6.11
C GLU A 11 1.96 -35.68 -7.08
N SER A 12 1.06 -36.66 -7.23
CA SER A 12 -0.13 -36.52 -8.09
C SER A 12 -1.16 -35.51 -7.55
N VAL A 13 -1.41 -35.47 -6.23
CA VAL A 13 -2.31 -34.49 -5.60
C VAL A 13 -1.71 -33.09 -5.63
N ALA A 14 -0.40 -32.96 -5.43
CA ALA A 14 0.31 -31.69 -5.55
C ALA A 14 0.19 -31.12 -6.96
N VAL A 15 0.37 -31.94 -8.00
CA VAL A 15 0.19 -31.53 -9.40
C VAL A 15 -1.26 -31.14 -9.70
N ARG A 16 -2.25 -31.91 -9.20
CA ARG A 16 -3.66 -31.58 -9.41
C ARG A 16 -4.07 -30.29 -8.71
N ARG A 17 -3.59 -30.05 -7.49
CA ARG A 17 -3.80 -28.81 -6.75
C ARG A 17 -3.06 -27.64 -7.37
N ALA A 18 -1.85 -27.86 -7.88
CA ALA A 18 -1.09 -26.85 -8.62
C ALA A 18 -1.82 -26.45 -9.90
N ARG A 19 -2.29 -27.41 -10.71
CA ARG A 19 -3.10 -27.14 -11.90
C ARG A 19 -4.43 -26.46 -11.59
N MET A 20 -5.11 -26.83 -10.49
CA MET A 20 -6.32 -26.12 -10.06
C MET A 20 -6.02 -24.70 -9.58
N ARG A 21 -4.92 -24.49 -8.85
CA ARG A 21 -4.46 -23.15 -8.45
C ARG A 21 -4.05 -22.33 -9.65
N GLU A 22 -3.39 -22.92 -10.63
CA GLU A 22 -3.12 -22.29 -11.91
C GLU A 22 -4.43 -21.99 -12.64
N LEU A 23 -5.43 -22.86 -12.68
CA LEU A 23 -6.72 -22.52 -13.28
C LEU A 23 -7.53 -21.48 -12.47
N LEU A 24 -7.35 -21.35 -11.15
CA LEU A 24 -7.99 -20.30 -10.34
C LEU A 24 -7.24 -18.96 -10.42
N LEU A 25 -5.90 -18.98 -10.43
CA LEU A 25 -5.03 -17.80 -10.50
C LEU A 25 -4.84 -17.32 -11.96
N TRP A 26 -4.77 -18.26 -12.91
CA TRP A 26 -4.58 -18.09 -14.36
C TRP A 26 -5.78 -18.45 -15.25
N GLY A 27 -6.92 -18.97 -14.73
CA GLY A 27 -8.19 -19.11 -15.50
C GLY A 27 -8.82 -17.79 -15.96
N ARG A 28 -8.01 -16.75 -15.87
CA ARG A 28 -8.17 -15.45 -16.46
C ARG A 28 -6.96 -15.17 -17.34
N GLN A 29 -6.74 -15.98 -18.35
CA GLN A 29 -5.70 -15.76 -19.37
C GLN A 29 -5.82 -14.37 -20.03
N ARG A 30 -7.02 -13.75 -20.00
CA ARG A 30 -7.27 -12.35 -20.36
C ARG A 30 -6.89 -11.31 -19.29
N ARG A 31 -6.74 -11.70 -18.02
CA ARG A 31 -6.22 -10.85 -16.95
C ARG A 31 -4.75 -11.05 -16.64
N VAL A 32 -4.01 -12.04 -17.13
CA VAL A 32 -2.56 -12.09 -16.83
C VAL A 32 -1.84 -10.81 -17.31
N ARG A 33 -2.25 -10.25 -18.45
CA ARG A 33 -1.82 -8.90 -18.89
C ARG A 33 -2.38 -7.79 -17.99
N ALA A 34 -3.68 -7.82 -17.71
CA ALA A 34 -4.34 -6.80 -16.89
C ALA A 34 -3.98 -6.81 -15.39
N THR A 35 -3.55 -7.94 -14.82
CA THR A 35 -3.12 -8.11 -13.43
C THR A 35 -1.67 -7.68 -13.28
N GLY A 36 -0.83 -7.90 -14.31
CA GLY A 36 0.50 -7.28 -14.37
C GLY A 36 0.41 -5.76 -14.36
N ASP A 37 -0.41 -5.19 -15.25
CA ASP A 37 -0.65 -3.74 -15.30
C ASP A 37 -1.37 -3.24 -14.04
N GLY A 38 -2.40 -3.93 -13.57
CA GLY A 38 -3.16 -3.56 -12.38
C GLY A 38 -2.32 -3.61 -11.10
N PHE A 39 -1.44 -4.60 -10.94
CA PHE A 39 -0.54 -4.68 -9.80
C PHE A 39 0.51 -3.56 -9.83
N ARG A 40 0.97 -3.14 -11.03
CA ARG A 40 1.79 -1.93 -11.18
C ARG A 40 1.04 -0.68 -10.70
N TRP A 41 -0.21 -0.49 -11.12
CA TRP A 41 -1.03 0.64 -10.67
C TRP A 41 -1.31 0.60 -9.16
N LEU A 42 -1.57 -0.58 -8.59
CA LEU A 42 -1.75 -0.74 -7.13
C LEU A 42 -0.49 -0.37 -6.35
N ARG A 43 0.69 -0.81 -6.80
CA ARG A 43 1.96 -0.42 -6.17
C ARG A 43 2.20 1.08 -6.26
N ILE A 44 1.94 1.69 -7.42
CA ILE A 44 2.10 3.14 -7.62
C ILE A 44 1.15 3.91 -6.68
N GLY A 45 -0.12 3.51 -6.59
CA GLY A 45 -1.10 4.11 -5.69
C GLY A 45 -0.70 3.99 -4.22
N LEU A 46 -0.18 2.82 -3.81
CA LEU A 46 0.30 2.61 -2.45
C LEU A 46 1.48 3.52 -2.09
N VAL A 47 2.45 3.67 -3.01
CA VAL A 47 3.60 4.56 -2.82
C VAL A 47 3.15 6.03 -2.77
N LEU A 48 2.25 6.44 -3.67
CA LEU A 48 1.69 7.80 -3.66
C LEU A 48 0.95 8.11 -2.36
N ALA A 49 0.13 7.18 -1.87
CA ALA A 49 -0.59 7.35 -0.61
C ALA A 49 0.38 7.47 0.58
N ALA A 50 1.44 6.66 0.62
CA ALA A 50 2.46 6.73 1.65
C ALA A 50 3.21 8.08 1.63
N VAL A 51 3.62 8.55 0.44
CA VAL A 51 4.29 9.84 0.27
C VAL A 51 3.36 11.00 0.62
N ALA A 52 2.09 10.95 0.21
CA ALA A 52 1.11 11.98 0.56
C ALA A 52 0.90 12.06 2.08
N CYS A 53 0.80 10.91 2.75
CA CYS A 53 0.67 10.85 4.20
C CYS A 53 1.91 11.42 4.89
N ALA A 54 3.10 11.02 4.48
CA ALA A 54 4.36 11.56 5.00
C ALA A 54 4.51 13.07 4.73
N GLY A 55 4.11 13.53 3.53
CA GLY A 55 4.13 14.94 3.14
C GLY A 55 3.19 15.81 3.98
N CYS A 56 1.95 15.34 4.22
CA CYS A 56 1.00 16.03 5.09
C CYS A 56 1.53 16.18 6.52
N VAL A 57 2.10 15.11 7.08
CA VAL A 57 2.64 15.15 8.46
C VAL A 57 3.84 16.10 8.54
N GLY A 58 4.73 16.08 7.54
CA GLY A 58 5.87 17.00 7.46
C GLY A 58 5.46 18.47 7.33
N TRP A 59 4.43 18.76 6.54
CA TRP A 59 3.92 20.13 6.35
C TRP A 59 3.32 20.71 7.64
N SER A 60 2.59 19.90 8.41
CA SER A 60 2.05 20.31 9.71
C SER A 60 3.15 20.72 10.68
N PHE A 61 4.25 19.97 10.72
CA PHE A 61 5.39 20.29 11.59
C PHE A 61 6.10 21.58 11.15
N LEU A 62 6.34 21.73 9.84
CA LEU A 62 7.02 22.90 9.30
C LEU A 62 6.24 24.20 9.53
N LYS A 63 4.91 24.17 9.35
CA LYS A 63 4.03 25.31 9.65
C LYS A 63 4.07 25.72 11.12
N GLY A 64 4.13 24.76 12.05
CA GLY A 64 4.22 25.05 13.49
C GLY A 64 5.50 25.81 13.83
N VAL A 65 6.64 25.30 13.38
CA VAL A 65 7.96 25.92 13.64
C VAL A 65 8.06 27.32 13.02
N ILE A 66 7.58 27.50 11.79
CA ILE A 66 7.60 28.81 11.13
C ILE A 66 6.66 29.80 11.84
N ALA A 67 5.48 29.36 12.28
CA ALA A 67 4.52 30.20 13.00
C ALA A 67 5.07 30.66 14.36
N ASP A 68 5.74 29.77 15.11
CA ASP A 68 6.38 30.13 16.38
C ASP A 68 7.51 31.16 16.17
N GLN A 69 8.34 30.97 15.14
CA GLN A 69 9.40 31.92 14.79
C GLN A 69 8.86 33.28 14.36
N GLN A 70 7.77 33.31 13.57
CA GLN A 70 7.10 34.55 13.20
C GLN A 70 6.51 35.27 14.40
N LYS A 71 5.91 34.54 15.35
CA LYS A 71 5.32 35.10 16.57
C LYS A 71 6.38 35.65 17.53
N ALA A 72 7.56 35.03 17.59
CA ALA A 72 8.70 35.54 18.37
C ALA A 72 9.38 36.75 17.70
N ARG A 73 9.47 36.77 16.37
CA ARG A 73 10.10 37.85 15.58
C ARG A 73 9.21 39.09 15.47
N ASN A 74 7.91 38.89 15.34
CA ASN A 74 6.92 39.95 15.19
C ASN A 74 5.76 39.64 16.16
N PRO A 75 5.82 40.15 17.41
CA PRO A 75 4.71 39.97 18.34
C PRO A 75 3.44 40.52 17.69
N PRO A 76 2.38 39.70 17.53
CA PRO A 76 1.17 40.15 16.85
C PRO A 76 0.60 41.36 17.62
N PRO A 77 0.22 42.45 16.95
CA PRO A 77 -0.54 43.50 17.60
C PRO A 77 -1.80 42.84 18.16
N ALA A 78 -2.04 43.04 19.46
CA ALA A 78 -3.11 42.44 20.26
C ALA A 78 -4.36 42.12 19.41
N GLN A 79 -4.47 40.87 18.96
CA GLN A 79 -5.68 40.40 18.29
C GLN A 79 -6.72 40.21 19.37
N SER A 80 -7.52 41.27 19.51
CA SER A 80 -8.77 41.33 20.25
C SER A 80 -9.62 40.09 19.94
N GLU A 81 -9.68 39.23 20.94
CA GLU A 81 -10.86 38.49 21.37
C GLU A 81 -12.16 38.95 20.67
N GLY A 82 -12.72 38.05 19.86
CA GLY A 82 -14.06 38.18 19.31
C GLY A 82 -14.76 36.84 19.44
N PRO A 83 -15.52 36.59 20.52
CA PRO A 83 -16.29 35.35 20.68
C PRO A 83 -17.60 35.51 19.91
N ARG A 84 -17.82 34.67 18.88
CA ARG A 84 -19.16 34.27 18.41
C ARG A 84 -19.10 32.89 17.77
#